data_AF-A0A835H9P0-F1
#
_entry.id   AF-A0A835H9P0-F1
#
_cell.length_a   1.000
_cell.length_b   1.000
_cell.length_c   1.000
_cell.angle_alpha   90.00
_cell.angle_beta   90.00
_cell.angle_gamma   90.00
#
_symmetry.space_group_name_H-M   'P 1'
#
loop_
_entity.id
_entity.type
_entity.pdbx_description
1 polymer ?
#
loop_
_entity_poly.entity_id
_entity_poly.type
_entity_poly.pdbx_seq_one_letter_code
_entity_poly.pdbx_strand_id
1 'polypeptide(L)'
;MFGRVLRGAESIERNALIIKQIMRQIITSLKKIHDTGIVHRDVKPANLVVTRKGQIKLIDFGAATDLRIGKNYIPNRTLLDPDYCPPELYVLPEETPTPPPEPIAALFSPILWQCLSLTQLNSPDLFDMYSVGITLMQMAVPSLRSSAGLKSFNSEIKNVGYDLKKWREITRSRPDLQILDLDSGRGWNLATKLISERGFLRRGRLSAAAALRHPYFLLGGDQAAAVISKLSLSK
;
A
#
# COMPACT_ATOMS: atom_id res chain seq x y z
N MET A 1 -22.53 -10.53 31.22
CA MET A 1 -21.59 -11.15 30.26
C MET A 1 -21.64 -10.49 28.87
N PHE A 2 -22.82 -10.06 28.38
CA PHE A 2 -23.00 -9.43 27.05
C PHE A 2 -22.35 -8.05 26.85
N GLY A 3 -22.30 -7.19 27.88
CA GLY A 3 -21.79 -5.82 27.75
C GLY A 3 -20.28 -5.66 27.50
N ARG A 4 -19.46 -6.71 27.72
CA ARG A 4 -18.02 -6.70 27.37
C ARG A 4 -17.80 -7.11 25.91
N VAL A 5 -18.60 -8.04 25.40
CA VAL A 5 -18.53 -8.52 24.00
C VAL A 5 -18.95 -7.42 23.04
N LEU A 6 -20.02 -6.67 23.36
CA LEU A 6 -20.48 -5.54 22.55
C LEU A 6 -19.45 -4.40 22.48
N ARG A 7 -18.76 -4.06 23.58
CA ARG A 7 -17.65 -3.08 23.55
C ARG A 7 -16.46 -3.54 22.71
N GLY A 8 -16.18 -4.85 22.71
CA GLY A 8 -15.13 -5.45 21.89
C GLY A 8 -15.45 -5.36 20.39
N ALA A 9 -16.67 -5.73 20.00
CA ALA A 9 -17.14 -5.63 18.61
C ALA A 9 -17.14 -4.18 18.12
N GLU A 10 -17.68 -3.23 18.91
CA GLU A 10 -17.63 -1.80 18.58
C GLU A 10 -16.18 -1.28 18.46
N SER A 11 -15.26 -1.79 19.27
CA SER A 11 -13.84 -1.40 19.21
C SER A 11 -13.15 -1.92 17.95
N ILE A 12 -13.45 -3.15 17.50
CA ILE A 12 -12.85 -3.75 16.30
C ILE A 12 -13.37 -3.02 15.05
N GLU A 13 -14.68 -2.80 14.96
CA GLU A 13 -15.29 -2.04 13.86
C GLU A 13 -14.74 -0.61 13.79
N ARG A 14 -14.62 0.07 14.95
CA ARG A 14 -13.98 1.39 15.03
C ARG A 14 -12.55 1.36 14.54
N ASN A 15 -11.75 0.39 14.96
CA ASN A 15 -10.35 0.25 14.51
C ASN A 15 -10.29 -0.01 13.00
N ALA A 16 -11.17 -0.85 12.46
CA ALA A 16 -11.25 -1.12 11.03
C ALA A 16 -11.60 0.14 10.23
N LEU A 17 -12.51 0.99 10.72
CA LEU A 17 -12.83 2.28 10.11
C LEU A 17 -11.64 3.26 10.15
N ILE A 18 -10.90 3.31 11.26
CA ILE A 18 -9.69 4.13 11.38
C ILE A 18 -8.65 3.67 10.36
N ILE A 19 -8.37 2.37 10.29
CA ILE A 19 -7.42 1.79 9.33
C ILE A 19 -7.86 2.08 7.90
N LYS A 20 -9.14 1.89 7.56
CA LYS A 20 -9.72 2.21 6.26
C LYS A 20 -9.49 3.68 5.89
N GLN A 21 -9.68 4.60 6.83
CA GLN A 21 -9.45 6.04 6.63
C GLN A 21 -7.97 6.38 6.45
N ILE A 22 -7.08 5.78 7.23
CA ILE A 22 -5.62 5.96 7.11
C ILE A 22 -5.15 5.46 5.74
N MET A 23 -5.52 4.23 5.37
CA MET A 23 -5.17 3.62 4.08
C MET A 23 -5.62 4.47 2.90
N ARG A 24 -6.84 5.01 2.95
CA ARG A 24 -7.35 5.90 1.90
C ARG A 24 -6.49 7.16 1.75
N GLN A 25 -6.04 7.75 2.86
CA GLN A 25 -5.16 8.93 2.83
C GLN A 25 -3.75 8.61 2.31
N ILE A 26 -3.17 7.48 2.72
CA ILE A 26 -1.86 7.02 2.24
C ILE A 26 -1.91 6.84 0.73
N ILE A 27 -2.86 6.03 0.24
CA ILE A 27 -2.97 5.72 -1.20
C ILE A 27 -3.32 6.97 -2.01
N THR A 28 -4.14 7.88 -1.47
CA THR A 28 -4.43 9.17 -2.14
C THR A 28 -3.17 10.02 -2.27
N SER A 29 -2.33 10.06 -1.24
CA SER A 29 -1.07 10.82 -1.27
C SER A 29 -0.08 10.20 -2.26
N LEU A 30 0.04 8.87 -2.26
CA LEU A 30 0.86 8.14 -3.22
C LEU A 30 0.40 8.34 -4.65
N LYS A 31 -0.92 8.23 -4.92
CA LYS A 31 -1.47 8.53 -6.23
C LYS A 31 -1.04 9.91 -6.73
N LYS A 32 -1.10 10.94 -5.88
CA LYS A 32 -0.70 12.30 -6.28
C LYS A 32 0.76 12.40 -6.68
N ILE A 33 1.68 11.75 -5.96
CA ILE A 33 3.11 11.77 -6.34
C ILE A 33 3.37 10.89 -7.57
N HIS A 34 2.69 9.76 -7.69
CA HIS A 34 2.79 8.85 -8.84
C HIS A 34 2.29 9.52 -10.13
N ASP A 35 1.20 10.29 -10.05
CA ASP A 35 0.68 11.09 -11.17
C ASP A 35 1.70 12.14 -11.65
N THR A 36 2.65 12.54 -10.79
CA THR A 36 3.77 13.43 -11.15
C THR A 36 5.02 12.69 -11.59
N GLY A 37 5.04 11.35 -11.66
CA GLY A 37 6.21 10.57 -12.06
C GLY A 37 7.22 10.32 -10.94
N ILE A 38 6.87 10.61 -9.68
CA ILE A 38 7.71 10.37 -8.50
C ILE A 38 7.28 9.07 -7.83
N VAL A 39 8.25 8.22 -7.48
CA VAL A 39 8.06 7.00 -6.68
C VAL A 39 8.79 7.17 -5.35
N HIS A 40 8.12 6.89 -4.23
CA HIS A 40 8.63 7.16 -2.89
C HIS A 40 9.74 6.18 -2.48
N ARG A 41 9.58 4.89 -2.79
CA ARG A 41 10.48 3.76 -2.51
C ARG A 41 10.70 3.39 -1.03
N ASP A 42 10.31 4.24 -0.09
CA ASP A 42 10.41 3.96 1.35
C ASP A 42 9.09 4.20 2.12
N VAL A 43 7.98 3.61 1.64
CA VAL A 43 6.68 3.75 2.31
C VAL A 43 6.57 2.79 3.47
N LYS A 44 6.51 3.32 4.70
CA LYS A 44 6.40 2.53 5.93
C LYS A 44 5.80 3.36 7.07
N PRO A 45 5.30 2.75 8.16
CA PRO A 45 4.71 3.49 9.28
C PRO A 45 5.59 4.63 9.83
N ALA A 46 6.91 4.44 9.89
CA ALA A 46 7.85 5.47 10.36
C ALA A 46 7.86 6.74 9.49
N ASN A 47 7.50 6.62 8.21
CA ASN A 47 7.47 7.71 7.24
C ASN A 47 6.04 8.27 7.04
N LEU A 48 5.11 7.96 7.94
CA LEU A 48 3.74 8.44 7.94
C LEU A 48 3.46 9.26 9.20
N VAL A 49 3.30 10.57 9.04
CA VAL A 49 3.02 11.48 10.16
C VAL A 49 1.54 11.83 10.22
N VAL A 50 0.97 11.74 11.42
CA VAL A 50 -0.39 12.20 11.71
C VAL A 50 -0.33 13.65 12.17
N THR A 51 -1.00 14.53 11.45
CA THR A 51 -1.14 15.94 11.86
C THR A 51 -2.15 16.10 12.99
N ARG A 52 -2.13 17.25 13.69
CA ARG A 52 -3.14 17.60 14.71
C ARG A 52 -4.59 17.56 14.19
N LYS A 53 -4.78 17.70 12.87
CA LYS A 53 -6.09 17.62 12.20
C LYS A 53 -6.46 16.20 11.76
N GLY A 54 -5.71 15.18 12.16
CA GLY A 54 -5.94 13.78 11.79
C GLY A 54 -5.59 13.43 10.33
N GLN A 55 -4.86 14.30 9.63
CA GLN A 55 -4.41 14.05 8.26
C GLN A 55 -3.09 13.27 8.26
N ILE A 56 -2.95 12.31 7.36
CA ILE A 56 -1.71 11.57 7.12
C ILE A 56 -0.85 12.32 6.10
N LYS A 57 0.43 12.52 6.41
CA LYS A 57 1.43 13.07 5.50
C LYS A 57 2.59 12.10 5.34
N LEU A 58 2.99 11.88 4.10
CA LEU A 58 4.24 11.19 3.76
C LEU A 58 5.42 12.12 4.06
N ILE A 59 6.45 11.56 4.66
CA ILE A 59 7.73 12.22 4.91
C ILE A 59 8.87 11.34 4.37
N ASP A 60 10.07 11.90 4.36
CA ASP A 60 11.30 11.22 3.94
C ASP A 60 11.31 10.75 2.47
N PHE A 61 11.54 11.72 1.58
CA PHE A 61 11.77 11.48 0.15
C PHE A 61 13.26 11.23 -0.16
N GLY A 62 14.10 10.92 0.84
CA GLY A 62 15.53 10.69 0.64
C GLY A 62 15.80 9.51 -0.30
N ALA A 63 14.94 8.49 -0.23
CA ALA A 63 14.95 7.36 -1.15
C ALA A 63 14.07 7.58 -2.39
N ALA A 64 13.37 8.70 -2.57
CA ALA A 64 12.48 8.86 -3.71
C ALA A 64 13.24 9.00 -5.04
N THR A 65 12.58 8.65 -6.14
CA THR A 65 13.10 8.84 -7.50
C THR A 65 12.11 9.60 -8.35
N ASP A 66 12.63 10.54 -9.15
CA ASP A 66 11.85 11.24 -10.17
C ASP A 66 12.19 10.63 -11.53
N LEU A 67 11.24 9.83 -12.03
CA LEU A 67 11.44 9.06 -13.25
C LEU A 67 11.27 9.91 -14.51
N ARG A 68 10.79 11.15 -14.40
CA ARG A 68 10.70 12.09 -15.53
C ARG A 68 12.07 12.59 -15.97
N ILE A 69 12.92 12.88 -14.99
CA ILE A 69 14.24 13.47 -15.18
C ILE A 69 15.37 12.50 -14.83
N GLY A 70 15.06 11.27 -14.42
CA GLY A 70 16.04 10.26 -14.03
C GLY A 70 16.77 10.57 -12.71
N LYS A 71 16.23 11.49 -11.89
CA LYS A 71 16.89 11.92 -10.65
C LYS A 71 16.76 10.85 -9.57
N ASN A 72 17.88 10.56 -8.90
CA ASN A 72 18.01 9.47 -7.91
C ASN A 72 17.56 8.09 -8.44
N TYR A 73 17.53 7.94 -9.77
CA TYR A 73 17.29 6.68 -10.44
C TYR A 73 18.65 6.08 -10.83
N ILE A 74 19.11 5.09 -10.09
CA ILE A 74 20.25 4.28 -10.48
C ILE A 74 19.69 2.90 -10.84
N PRO A 75 19.70 2.51 -12.12
CA PRO A 75 19.38 1.15 -12.52
C PRO A 75 20.23 0.17 -11.70
N ASN A 76 19.62 -0.90 -11.20
CA ASN A 76 20.30 -2.00 -10.50
C ASN A 76 20.95 -1.64 -9.15
N ARG A 77 20.57 -0.52 -8.50
CA ARG A 77 21.04 -0.16 -7.15
C ARG A 77 19.88 0.22 -6.24
N THR A 78 19.80 -0.44 -5.07
CA THR A 78 18.66 -0.34 -4.16
C THR A 78 19.07 0.23 -2.80
N LEU A 79 18.62 1.45 -2.49
CA LEU A 79 18.55 1.99 -1.13
C LEU A 79 17.13 1.73 -0.64
N LEU A 80 16.88 0.53 -0.10
CA LEU A 80 15.53 0.07 0.24
C LEU A 80 15.51 -0.49 1.67
N ASP A 81 14.37 -0.31 2.33
CA ASP A 81 14.09 -1.01 3.58
C ASP A 81 13.65 -2.46 3.25
N PRO A 82 14.42 -3.48 3.65
CA PRO A 82 14.14 -4.87 3.26
C PRO A 82 12.81 -5.38 3.80
N ASP A 83 12.29 -4.80 4.87
CA ASP A 83 11.06 -5.26 5.52
C ASP A 83 9.79 -4.81 4.76
N TYR A 84 9.89 -3.81 3.88
CA TYR A 84 8.78 -3.25 3.10
C TYR A 84 8.99 -3.37 1.58
N CYS A 85 10.06 -4.06 1.16
CA CYS A 85 10.45 -4.15 -0.24
C CYS A 85 9.69 -5.26 -1.00
N PRO A 86 9.19 -4.99 -2.22
CA PRO A 86 8.57 -6.01 -3.05
C PRO A 86 9.57 -7.03 -3.62
N PRO A 87 9.11 -8.21 -4.09
CA PRO A 87 9.97 -9.28 -4.62
C PRO A 87 10.89 -8.84 -5.77
N GLU A 88 10.39 -7.99 -6.65
CA GLU A 88 11.13 -7.58 -7.84
C GLU A 88 12.33 -6.68 -7.55
N LEU A 89 12.51 -6.21 -6.30
CA LEU A 89 13.58 -5.32 -5.76
C LEU A 89 13.82 -4.01 -6.52
N TYR A 90 13.34 -3.87 -7.75
CA TYR A 90 13.56 -2.75 -8.65
C TYR A 90 12.24 -2.10 -9.04
N VAL A 91 12.30 -0.79 -9.27
CA VAL A 91 11.12 0.00 -9.64
C VAL A 91 10.72 -0.27 -11.09
N LEU A 92 11.69 -0.37 -11.99
CA LEU A 92 11.51 -0.74 -13.39
C LEU A 92 12.31 -2.03 -13.70
N PRO A 93 11.89 -2.84 -14.69
CA PRO A 93 12.66 -4.00 -15.14
C PRO A 93 14.07 -3.63 -15.61
N GLU A 94 15.01 -4.57 -15.48
CA GLU A 94 16.41 -4.40 -15.91
C GLU A 94 16.54 -4.08 -17.40
N GLU A 95 15.58 -4.54 -18.21
CA GLU A 95 15.49 -4.30 -19.65
C GLU A 95 15.03 -2.87 -19.99
N THR A 96 14.71 -2.04 -18.99
CA THR A 96 14.34 -0.64 -19.27
C THR A 96 15.56 0.16 -19.70
N PRO A 97 15.51 0.79 -20.89
CA PRO A 97 16.63 1.59 -21.38
C PRO A 97 16.90 2.75 -20.41
N THR A 98 18.18 3.09 -20.25
CA THR A 98 18.58 4.21 -19.41
C THR A 98 17.96 5.51 -19.94
N PRO A 99 17.51 6.41 -19.05
CA PRO A 99 16.97 7.68 -19.50
C PRO A 99 18.04 8.46 -20.29
N PRO A 100 17.66 9.19 -21.36
CA PRO A 100 18.59 10.07 -22.06
C PRO A 100 19.10 11.17 -21.11
N PRO A 101 20.17 11.91 -21.48
CA PRO A 101 20.69 13.01 -20.67
C PRO A 101 19.60 13.97 -20.17
N GLU A 102 19.73 14.50 -18.94
CA GLU A 102 18.68 15.29 -18.25
C GLU A 102 17.94 16.33 -19.11
N PRO A 103 18.61 17.14 -19.97
CA PRO A 103 17.91 18.12 -20.82
C PRO A 103 16.96 17.46 -21.83
N ILE A 104 17.36 16.32 -22.38
CA ILE A 104 16.59 15.54 -23.36
C ILE A 104 15.48 14.77 -22.64
N ALA A 105 15.80 14.16 -21.49
CA ALA A 105 14.80 13.49 -20.67
C ALA A 105 13.70 14.46 -20.24
N ALA A 106 14.04 15.66 -19.76
CA ALA A 106 13.07 16.67 -19.34
C ALA A 106 12.15 17.12 -20.50
N LEU A 107 12.67 17.21 -21.73
CA LEU A 107 11.90 17.61 -22.91
C LEU A 107 10.87 16.56 -23.33
N PHE A 108 11.24 15.27 -23.26
CA PHE A 108 10.39 14.15 -23.67
C PHE A 108 9.72 13.43 -22.49
N SER A 109 9.96 13.89 -21.25
CA SER A 109 9.51 13.24 -20.03
C SER A 109 8.01 12.96 -19.99
N PRO A 110 7.13 13.88 -20.44
CA PRO A 110 5.70 13.63 -20.37
C PRO A 110 5.29 12.48 -21.30
N ILE A 111 5.92 12.37 -22.46
CA ILE A 111 5.59 11.38 -23.51
C ILE A 111 6.19 10.02 -23.19
N LEU A 112 7.46 9.97 -22.79
CA LEU A 112 8.14 8.74 -22.35
C LEU A 112 7.44 8.13 -21.14
N TRP A 113 7.04 8.97 -20.18
CA TRP A 113 6.31 8.52 -19.01
C TRP A 113 4.90 8.03 -19.36
N GLN A 114 4.18 8.75 -20.22
CA GLN A 114 2.87 8.29 -20.71
C GLN A 114 3.04 6.91 -21.38
N CYS A 115 4.02 6.72 -22.27
CA CYS A 115 4.29 5.44 -22.93
C CYS A 115 4.69 4.31 -21.97
N LEU A 116 5.59 4.56 -21.02
CA LEU A 116 6.00 3.58 -20.00
C LEU A 116 4.84 3.21 -19.06
N SER A 117 4.00 4.18 -18.69
CA SER A 117 2.81 3.93 -17.87
C SER A 117 1.71 3.15 -18.62
N LEU A 118 1.72 3.19 -19.96
CA LEU A 118 0.79 2.47 -20.83
C LEU A 118 1.22 1.01 -21.05
N THR A 119 2.51 0.70 -20.98
CA THR A 119 2.99 -0.69 -20.95
C THR A 119 2.89 -1.21 -19.53
N GLN A 120 1.83 -1.96 -19.27
CA GLN A 120 1.48 -2.54 -17.97
C GLN A 120 2.59 -3.31 -17.22
N LEU A 121 3.66 -3.69 -17.92
CA LEU A 121 4.87 -4.31 -17.37
C LEU A 121 5.72 -3.33 -16.53
N ASN A 122 5.55 -2.02 -16.73
CA ASN A 122 6.42 -0.97 -16.20
C ASN A 122 5.63 0.11 -15.44
N SER A 123 4.68 -0.27 -14.58
CA SER A 123 4.00 0.68 -13.70
C SER A 123 4.76 0.80 -12.37
N PRO A 124 5.62 1.81 -12.21
CA PRO A 124 6.59 1.89 -11.12
C PRO A 124 5.95 2.29 -9.78
N ASP A 125 4.71 2.79 -9.82
CA ASP A 125 3.87 3.01 -8.66
C ASP A 125 3.58 1.72 -7.89
N LEU A 126 3.56 0.57 -8.57
CA LEU A 126 3.35 -0.74 -7.93
C LEU A 126 4.40 -1.06 -6.87
N PHE A 127 5.59 -0.46 -6.96
CA PHE A 127 6.63 -0.62 -5.95
C PHE A 127 6.12 -0.16 -4.57
N ASP A 128 5.65 1.10 -4.49
CA ASP A 128 5.13 1.66 -3.25
C ASP A 128 3.86 0.95 -2.77
N MET A 129 3.04 0.45 -3.71
CA MET A 129 1.79 -0.23 -3.37
C MET A 129 1.99 -1.55 -2.62
N TYR A 130 3.13 -2.23 -2.81
CA TYR A 130 3.48 -3.39 -1.99
C TYR A 130 3.72 -2.99 -0.54
N SER A 131 4.52 -1.96 -0.32
CA SER A 131 4.85 -1.43 1.00
C SER A 131 3.60 -0.90 1.72
N VAL A 132 2.63 -0.36 0.98
CA VAL A 132 1.29 -0.03 1.47
C VAL A 132 0.53 -1.29 1.93
N GLY A 133 0.63 -2.40 1.21
CA GLY A 133 0.08 -3.69 1.61
C GLY A 133 0.67 -4.20 2.93
N ILE A 134 2.00 -4.14 3.08
CA ILE A 134 2.68 -4.47 4.34
C ILE A 134 2.20 -3.56 5.49
N THR A 135 2.08 -2.26 5.22
CA THR A 135 1.57 -1.28 6.19
C THR A 135 0.13 -1.58 6.62
N LEU A 136 -0.75 -2.00 5.70
CA LEU A 136 -2.09 -2.48 6.01
C LEU A 136 -2.05 -3.70 6.93
N MET A 137 -1.20 -4.69 6.61
CA MET A 137 -1.05 -5.90 7.42
C MET A 137 -0.61 -5.56 8.85
N GLN A 138 0.36 -4.68 9.05
CA GLN A 138 0.80 -4.27 10.39
C GLN A 138 -0.25 -3.49 11.18
N MET A 139 -1.04 -2.66 10.51
CA MET A 139 -2.13 -1.94 11.15
C MET A 139 -3.23 -2.91 11.61
N ALA A 140 -3.61 -3.87 10.76
CA ALA A 140 -4.68 -4.81 11.03
C ALA A 140 -4.27 -5.97 11.95
N VAL A 141 -2.99 -6.34 11.97
CA VAL A 141 -2.46 -7.52 12.67
C VAL A 141 -1.36 -7.09 13.66
N PRO A 142 -1.68 -6.90 14.96
CA PRO A 142 -0.75 -6.35 15.94
C PRO A 142 0.57 -7.11 16.10
N SER A 143 0.57 -8.44 15.93
CA SER A 143 1.79 -9.26 16.04
C SER A 143 2.85 -8.92 14.99
N LEU A 144 2.43 -8.38 13.83
CA LEU A 144 3.32 -7.98 12.74
C LEU A 144 4.01 -6.62 12.97
N ARG A 145 3.66 -5.90 14.03
CA ARG A 145 4.27 -4.59 14.35
C ARG A 145 5.67 -4.73 14.95
N SER A 146 6.01 -5.91 15.46
CA SER A 146 7.36 -6.22 15.95
C SER A 146 8.28 -6.57 14.78
N SER A 147 9.56 -6.20 14.86
CA SER A 147 10.54 -6.55 13.83
C SER A 147 10.67 -8.06 13.62
N ALA A 148 10.56 -8.85 14.70
CA ALA A 148 10.60 -10.32 14.60
C ALA A 148 9.36 -10.88 13.89
N GLY A 149 8.16 -10.38 14.24
CA GLY A 149 6.91 -10.78 13.61
C GLY A 149 6.87 -10.44 12.12
N LEU A 150 7.33 -9.23 11.76
CA LEU A 150 7.39 -8.80 10.37
C LEU A 150 8.38 -9.63 9.54
N LYS A 151 9.58 -9.91 10.07
CA LYS A 151 10.57 -10.77 9.40
C LYS A 151 10.06 -12.20 9.19
N SER A 152 9.38 -12.76 10.19
CA SER A 152 8.74 -14.08 10.07
C SER A 152 7.67 -14.05 8.97
N PHE A 153 6.80 -13.04 8.96
CA PHE A 153 5.78 -12.87 7.94
C PHE A 153 6.37 -12.72 6.53
N ASN A 154 7.39 -11.88 6.36
CA ASN A 154 8.07 -11.67 5.07
C ASN A 154 8.73 -12.95 4.55
N SER A 155 9.28 -13.79 5.44
CA SER A 155 9.82 -15.10 5.07
C SER A 155 8.69 -16.07 4.66
N GLU A 156 7.61 -16.15 5.43
CA GLU A 156 6.47 -17.04 5.15
C GLU A 156 5.76 -16.66 3.86
N ILE A 157 5.48 -15.38 3.62
CA ILE A 157 4.77 -14.90 2.42
C ILE A 157 5.59 -15.14 1.15
N LYS A 158 6.92 -15.02 1.23
CA LYS A 158 7.83 -15.38 0.15
C LYS A 158 7.76 -16.87 -0.20
N ASN A 159 7.73 -17.74 0.81
CA ASN A 159 7.66 -19.20 0.60
C ASN A 159 6.36 -19.67 -0.08
N VAL A 160 5.28 -18.88 0.00
CA VAL A 160 4.01 -19.18 -0.66
C VAL A 160 3.78 -18.38 -1.95
N GLY A 161 4.81 -17.73 -2.49
CA GLY A 161 4.71 -16.95 -3.72
C GLY A 161 3.82 -15.72 -3.57
N TYR A 162 3.91 -15.03 -2.44
CA TYR A 162 3.19 -13.80 -2.13
C TYR A 162 1.65 -13.93 -2.13
N ASP A 163 1.14 -15.15 -1.93
CA ASP A 163 -0.29 -15.43 -1.79
C ASP A 163 -0.72 -15.40 -0.32
N LEU A 164 -1.37 -14.30 0.07
CA LEU A 164 -1.89 -14.13 1.44
C LEU A 164 -2.93 -15.18 1.86
N LYS A 165 -3.68 -15.78 0.92
CA LYS A 165 -4.65 -16.82 1.26
C LYS A 165 -3.94 -18.09 1.69
N LYS A 166 -2.92 -18.50 0.93
CA LYS A 166 -2.06 -19.62 1.31
C LYS A 166 -1.33 -19.34 2.62
N TRP A 167 -0.79 -18.13 2.78
CA TRP A 167 -0.14 -17.73 4.04
C TRP A 167 -1.08 -17.89 5.24
N ARG A 168 -2.34 -17.46 5.13
CA ARG A 168 -3.34 -17.60 6.19
C ARG A 168 -3.56 -19.06 6.61
N GLU A 169 -3.50 -19.99 5.67
CA GLU A 169 -3.68 -21.43 5.93
C GLU A 169 -2.46 -22.05 6.63
N ILE A 170 -1.25 -21.58 6.32
CA ILE A 170 0.00 -22.20 6.79
C ILE A 170 0.70 -21.49 7.94
N THR A 171 0.32 -20.24 8.26
CA THR A 171 1.07 -19.41 9.21
C THR A 171 1.08 -20.03 10.61
N ARG A 172 2.29 -20.19 11.16
CA ARG A 172 2.51 -20.81 12.47
C ARG A 172 2.10 -19.90 13.62
N SER A 173 2.19 -18.59 13.40
CA SER A 173 1.94 -17.57 14.42
C SER A 173 0.46 -17.43 14.81
N ARG A 174 -0.47 -17.98 14.00
CA ARG A 174 -1.93 -17.89 14.17
C ARG A 174 -2.37 -16.51 14.69
N PRO A 175 -2.10 -15.44 13.90
CA PRO A 175 -2.33 -14.09 14.37
C PRO A 175 -3.82 -13.77 14.49
N ASP A 176 -4.15 -12.68 15.17
CA ASP A 176 -5.50 -12.12 15.16
C ASP A 176 -5.77 -11.45 13.80
N LEU A 177 -6.82 -11.92 13.12
CA LEU A 177 -7.19 -11.55 11.76
C LEU A 177 -8.59 -10.93 11.67
N GLN A 178 -9.25 -10.70 12.81
CA GLN A 178 -10.65 -10.27 12.88
C GLN A 178 -10.92 -9.00 12.07
N ILE A 179 -10.02 -8.01 12.11
CA ILE A 179 -10.15 -6.76 11.35
C ILE A 179 -10.21 -7.00 9.84
N LEU A 180 -9.43 -7.96 9.32
CA LEU A 180 -9.39 -8.25 7.88
C LEU A 180 -10.58 -9.10 7.42
N ASP A 181 -11.17 -9.88 8.34
CA ASP A 181 -12.34 -10.73 8.10
C ASP A 181 -13.67 -9.96 8.01
N LEU A 182 -13.71 -8.73 8.52
CA LEU A 182 -14.86 -7.84 8.42
C LEU A 182 -15.28 -7.56 6.96
N ASP A 183 -16.52 -7.07 6.79
CA ASP A 183 -17.11 -6.69 5.51
C ASP A 183 -16.98 -7.80 4.43
N SER A 184 -17.18 -9.07 4.82
CA SER A 184 -17.01 -10.25 3.95
C SER A 184 -15.57 -10.41 3.41
N GLY A 185 -14.57 -10.09 4.22
CA GLY A 185 -13.15 -10.27 3.84
C GLY A 185 -12.65 -9.25 2.81
N ARG A 186 -13.29 -8.08 2.67
CA ARG A 186 -12.80 -7.01 1.76
C ARG A 186 -11.40 -6.53 2.13
N GLY A 187 -11.07 -6.52 3.42
CA GLY A 187 -9.73 -6.19 3.91
C GLY A 187 -8.68 -7.16 3.37
N TRP A 188 -8.98 -8.46 3.44
CA TRP A 188 -8.15 -9.50 2.81
C TRP A 188 -8.00 -9.30 1.31
N ASN A 189 -9.10 -9.06 0.61
CA ASN A 189 -9.04 -8.91 -0.84
C ASN A 189 -8.12 -7.75 -1.26
N LEU A 190 -8.22 -6.61 -0.58
CA LEU A 190 -7.33 -5.47 -0.81
C LEU A 190 -5.88 -5.84 -0.48
N ALA A 191 -5.63 -6.40 0.71
CA ALA A 191 -4.27 -6.76 1.15
C ALA A 191 -3.60 -7.74 0.18
N THR A 192 -4.32 -8.79 -0.25
CA THR A 192 -3.80 -9.77 -1.23
C THR A 192 -3.42 -9.05 -2.51
N LYS A 193 -4.29 -8.18 -3.01
CA LYS A 193 -4.06 -7.42 -4.24
C LYS A 193 -2.96 -6.36 -4.14
N LEU A 194 -2.54 -5.95 -2.94
CA LEU A 194 -1.42 -5.05 -2.72
C LEU A 194 -0.08 -5.80 -2.56
N ILE A 195 -0.10 -6.98 -1.92
CA ILE A 195 1.12 -7.76 -1.64
C ILE A 195 1.48 -8.72 -2.78
N SER A 196 0.54 -9.03 -3.69
CA SER A 196 0.79 -9.88 -4.86
C SER A 196 2.00 -9.42 -5.66
N GLU A 197 2.64 -10.35 -6.35
CA GLU A 197 3.63 -10.04 -7.38
C GLU A 197 3.05 -9.16 -8.49
N ARG A 198 3.92 -8.48 -9.23
CA ARG A 198 3.52 -7.84 -10.49
C ARG A 198 3.03 -8.95 -11.43
N GLY A 199 1.91 -8.71 -12.08
CA GLY A 199 1.33 -9.71 -12.98
C GLY A 199 1.04 -9.13 -14.36
N PHE A 200 0.99 -10.04 -15.34
CA PHE A 200 0.74 -9.71 -16.74
C PHE A 200 -0.74 -9.32 -16.95
N LEU A 201 -1.04 -8.37 -17.85
CA LEU A 201 -2.41 -8.02 -18.29
C LEU A 201 -3.41 -7.72 -17.14
N ARG A 202 -3.16 -6.71 -16.29
CA ARG A 202 -4.04 -6.27 -15.16
C ARG A 202 -4.32 -7.32 -14.08
N ARG A 203 -3.71 -8.51 -14.15
CA ARG A 203 -3.89 -9.59 -13.16
C ARG A 203 -2.69 -9.62 -12.23
N GLY A 204 -2.64 -8.73 -11.25
CA GLY A 204 -1.54 -8.67 -10.29
C GLY A 204 -1.75 -7.57 -9.25
N ARG A 205 -0.64 -7.01 -8.76
CA ARG A 205 -0.64 -5.90 -7.81
C ARG A 205 -1.45 -4.70 -8.32
N LEU A 206 -2.23 -4.08 -7.43
CA LEU A 206 -3.02 -2.88 -7.77
C LEU A 206 -2.16 -1.62 -7.74
N SER A 207 -2.37 -0.76 -8.75
CA SER A 207 -1.91 0.64 -8.73
C SER A 207 -2.65 1.46 -7.68
N ALA A 208 -2.11 2.61 -7.30
CA ALA A 208 -2.77 3.53 -6.36
C ALA A 208 -4.18 3.92 -6.84
N ALA A 209 -4.34 4.21 -8.13
CA ALA A 209 -5.62 4.55 -8.74
C ALA A 209 -6.62 3.38 -8.78
N ALA A 210 -6.14 2.14 -8.95
CA ALA A 210 -7.01 0.96 -8.90
C ALA A 210 -7.40 0.61 -7.45
N ALA A 211 -6.46 0.74 -6.52
CA ALA A 211 -6.69 0.49 -5.09
C ALA A 211 -7.74 1.45 -4.50
N LEU A 212 -7.73 2.75 -4.86
CA LEU A 212 -8.76 3.70 -4.39
C LEU A 212 -10.17 3.37 -4.87
N ARG A 213 -10.32 2.66 -5.99
CA ARG A 213 -11.60 2.18 -6.53
C ARG A 213 -12.04 0.83 -5.93
N HIS A 214 -11.23 0.26 -5.05
CA HIS A 214 -11.48 -1.06 -4.49
C HIS A 214 -12.69 -1.05 -3.53
N PRO A 215 -13.55 -2.11 -3.52
CA PRO A 215 -14.72 -2.20 -2.65
C PRO A 215 -14.47 -2.06 -1.15
N TYR A 216 -13.23 -2.23 -0.69
CA TYR A 216 -12.82 -1.98 0.69
C TYR A 216 -13.07 -0.52 1.14
N PHE A 217 -12.92 0.44 0.22
CA PHE A 217 -13.14 1.86 0.51
C PHE A 217 -14.59 2.31 0.30
N LEU A 218 -15.43 1.46 -0.28
CA LEU A 218 -16.86 1.73 -0.36
C LEU A 218 -17.46 1.56 1.04
N LEU A 219 -18.05 2.64 1.57
CA LEU A 219 -18.85 2.56 2.78
C LEU A 219 -20.10 1.72 2.48
N GLY A 220 -20.40 0.73 3.32
CA GLY A 220 -21.74 0.13 3.33
C GLY A 220 -22.78 1.21 3.65
N GLY A 221 -24.00 1.09 3.13
CA GLY A 221 -25.06 2.09 3.30
C GLY A 221 -25.26 2.52 4.76
N ASP A 222 -25.18 1.56 5.69
CA ASP A 222 -25.34 1.80 7.12
C ASP A 222 -24.14 2.53 7.77
N GLN A 223 -22.91 2.26 7.31
CA GLN A 223 -21.71 2.95 7.80
C GLN A 223 -21.60 4.38 7.26
N ALA A 224 -22.06 4.63 6.03
CA ALA A 224 -22.15 5.98 5.48
C ALA A 224 -23.14 6.84 6.29
N ALA A 225 -24.32 6.29 6.62
CA ALA A 225 -25.31 6.95 7.46
C ALA A 225 -24.77 7.24 8.88
N ALA A 226 -24.06 6.29 9.49
CA ALA A 226 -23.46 6.47 10.81
C ALA A 226 -22.36 7.55 10.83
N VAL A 227 -21.49 7.59 9.81
CA VAL A 227 -20.44 8.62 9.68
C VAL A 227 -21.05 10.01 9.43
N ILE A 228 -22.07 10.09 8.57
CA ILE A 228 -22.80 11.34 8.30
C ILE A 228 -23.53 11.84 9.55
N SER A 229 -24.17 10.96 10.32
CA SER A 229 -24.83 11.33 11.59
C SER A 229 -23.86 11.88 12.64
N LYS A 230 -22.63 11.35 12.71
CA LYS A 230 -21.59 11.85 13.63
C LYS A 230 -20.99 13.17 13.17
N LEU A 231 -21.00 13.46 11.86
CA LEU A 231 -20.57 14.73 11.29
C LEU A 231 -21.66 15.82 11.42
N SER A 232 -22.94 15.45 11.44
CA SER A 232 -24.03 16.41 11.65
C SER A 232 -24.24 16.81 13.12
N LEU A 233 -23.81 15.97 14.07
CA LEU A 233 -23.90 16.24 15.51
C LEU A 233 -22.74 17.09 16.07
N SER A 234 -21.81 17.55 15.24
CA SER A 234 -20.66 18.39 15.63
C SER A 234 -20.77 19.85 15.15
N LYS A 235 -21.98 20.33 14.83
CA LYS A 235 -22.24 21.75 14.61
C LYS A 235 -22.77 22.43 15.86
#